data_AF-A0A1C6I945-F1
#
_entry.id   AF-A0A1C6I945-F1
#
_cell.length_a   1.000
_cell.length_b   1.000
_cell.length_c   1.000
_cell.angle_alpha   90.00
_cell.angle_beta   90.00
_cell.angle_gamma   90.00
#
_symmetry.space_group_name_H-M   'P 1'
#
loop_
_entity.id
_entity.type
_entity.pdbx_description
1 polymer ?
#
loop_
_entity_poly.entity_id
_entity_poly.type
_entity_poly.pdbx_seq_one_letter_code
_entity_poly.pdbx_strand_id
1 'polypeptide(L)'
;MQKYIWETPQEINMLVATNAKNIRKRKGISQQKLSKLSGVSYGSIKRFEETGNISLISLTKIAVVLDAVNGIKALFTEVTYNSIQEVINEQR
;
A
#
# COMPACT_ATOMS: atom_id res chain seq x y z
N MET A 1 14.35 -6.96 -21.23
CA MET A 1 14.90 -7.74 -20.10
C MET A 1 13.78 -7.96 -19.10
N GLN A 2 13.46 -9.20 -18.77
CA GLN A 2 12.48 -9.50 -17.71
C GLN A 2 13.00 -8.92 -16.39
N LYS A 3 12.22 -8.04 -15.76
CA LYS A 3 12.53 -7.49 -14.44
C LYS A 3 12.26 -8.60 -13.42
N TYR A 4 13.30 -9.35 -13.05
CA TYR A 4 13.17 -10.35 -12.00
C TYR A 4 12.84 -9.64 -10.68
N ILE A 5 11.65 -9.93 -10.15
CA ILE A 5 11.24 -9.52 -8.82
C ILE A 5 11.80 -10.58 -7.87
N TRP A 6 12.82 -10.21 -7.10
CA TRP A 6 13.46 -11.11 -6.13
C TRP A 6 12.73 -11.17 -4.79
N GLU A 7 11.88 -10.17 -4.52
CA GLU A 7 11.08 -10.08 -3.30
C GLU A 7 9.81 -10.92 -3.40
N THR A 8 9.51 -11.66 -2.34
CA THR A 8 8.23 -12.34 -2.16
C THR A 8 7.11 -11.32 -1.93
N PRO A 9 5.85 -11.66 -2.25
CA PRO A 9 4.71 -10.79 -1.93
C PRO A 9 4.64 -10.39 -0.45
N GLN A 10 5.08 -11.27 0.44
CA GLN A 10 5.13 -11.00 1.87
C GLN A 10 6.19 -9.94 2.23
N GLU A 11 7.37 -9.99 1.61
CA GLU A 11 8.41 -8.97 1.80
C GLU A 11 7.95 -7.60 1.28
N ILE A 12 7.29 -7.58 0.11
CA ILE A 12 6.70 -6.37 -0.46
C ILE A 12 5.66 -5.77 0.50
N ASN A 13 4.75 -6.60 1.04
CA ASN A 13 3.75 -6.15 2.01
C ASN A 13 4.39 -5.62 3.31
N MET A 14 5.44 -6.28 3.79
CA MET A 14 6.19 -5.83 4.97
C MET A 14 6.90 -4.50 4.74
N LEU A 15 7.44 -4.27 3.55
CA LEU A 15 8.04 -3.00 3.17
C LEU A 15 6.99 -1.89 3.17
N VAL A 16 5.82 -2.12 2.56
CA VAL A 16 4.69 -1.16 2.56
C VAL A 16 4.25 -0.83 4.00
N ALA A 17 4.10 -1.84 4.85
CA ALA A 17 3.74 -1.65 6.25
C ALA A 17 4.79 -0.86 7.05
N THR A 18 6.06 -1.15 6.82
CA THR A 18 7.18 -0.44 7.46
C THR A 18 7.19 1.03 7.05
N ASN A 19 6.97 1.32 5.76
CA ASN A 19 6.88 2.69 5.25
C ASN A 19 5.70 3.45 5.87
N ALA A 20 4.52 2.85 5.92
CA ALA A 20 3.35 3.44 6.55
C ALA A 20 3.57 3.71 8.06
N LYS A 21 4.17 2.75 8.78
CA LYS A 21 4.55 2.87 10.20
C LYS A 21 5.54 4.01 10.43
N ASN A 22 6.54 4.16 9.57
CA ASN A 22 7.53 5.23 9.65
C ASN A 22 6.89 6.60 9.44
N ILE A 23 6.00 6.75 8.45
CA ILE A 23 5.23 7.99 8.24
C ILE A 23 4.37 8.30 9.46
N ARG A 24 3.65 7.30 9.98
CA ARG A 24 2.81 7.44 11.18
C ARG A 24 3.63 7.95 12.37
N LYS A 25 4.77 7.32 12.65
CA LYS A 25 5.68 7.71 13.75
C LYS A 25 6.23 9.13 13.55
N ARG A 26 6.69 9.47 12.34
CA ARG A 26 7.19 10.81 11.99
C ARG A 26 6.13 11.89 12.21
N LYS A 27 4.85 11.59 11.96
CA LYS A 27 3.71 12.48 12.22
C LYS A 27 3.24 12.49 13.69
N GLY A 28 3.90 11.75 14.59
CA GLY A 28 3.52 11.68 16.02
C GLY A 28 2.16 11.01 16.27
N ILE A 29 1.73 10.12 15.38
CA ILE A 29 0.42 9.46 15.49
C ILE A 29 0.63 8.09 16.16
N SER A 30 -0.04 7.81 17.28
CA SER A 30 -0.04 6.45 17.86
C SER A 30 -0.89 5.50 17.02
N GLN A 31 -0.72 4.18 17.17
CA GLN A 31 -1.59 3.21 16.51
C GLN A 31 -3.08 3.39 16.90
N GLN A 32 -3.37 3.70 18.18
CA GLN A 32 -4.75 4.00 18.61
C GLN A 32 -5.28 5.30 17.99
N LYS A 33 -4.43 6.34 17.87
CA LYS A 33 -4.82 7.59 17.22
C LYS A 33 -5.09 7.36 15.72
N LEU A 34 -4.24 6.59 15.04
CA LEU A 34 -4.47 6.21 13.64
C LEU A 34 -5.77 5.42 13.47
N SER A 35 -6.08 4.51 14.40
CA SER A 35 -7.34 3.76 14.41
C SER A 35 -8.55 4.69 14.44
N LYS A 36 -8.56 5.65 15.38
CA LYS A 36 -9.63 6.65 15.49
C LYS A 36 -9.76 7.51 14.23
N LEU A 37 -8.64 7.99 13.69
CA LEU A 37 -8.63 8.89 12.53
C LEU A 37 -9.04 8.19 11.22
N SER A 38 -8.63 6.94 11.03
CA SER A 38 -8.87 6.18 9.78
C SER A 38 -10.18 5.40 9.80
N GLY A 39 -10.79 5.20 10.98
CA GLY A 39 -11.91 4.27 11.16
C GLY A 39 -11.52 2.80 10.96
N VAL A 40 -10.23 2.47 10.94
CA VAL A 40 -9.72 1.09 10.90
C VAL A 40 -9.53 0.58 12.33
N SER A 41 -9.88 -0.67 12.61
CA SER A 41 -9.74 -1.22 13.97
C SER A 41 -8.28 -1.26 14.42
N TYR A 42 -8.03 -1.00 15.70
CA TYR A 42 -6.70 -1.03 16.29
C TYR A 42 -5.97 -2.36 16.04
N GLY A 43 -6.68 -3.49 16.19
CA GLY A 43 -6.12 -4.82 15.91
C GLY A 43 -5.69 -5.01 14.46
N SER A 44 -6.39 -4.38 13.50
CA SER A 44 -5.98 -4.42 12.09
C SER A 44 -4.75 -3.56 11.81
N ILE A 45 -4.64 -2.38 12.42
CA ILE A 45 -3.43 -1.54 12.33
C ILE A 45 -2.24 -2.25 12.95
N LYS A 46 -2.42 -2.85 14.13
CA LYS A 46 -1.36 -3.60 14.81
C LYS A 46 -0.87 -4.76 13.94
N ARG A 47 -1.79 -5.63 13.47
CA ARG A 47 -1.48 -6.74 12.58
C ARG A 47 -0.77 -6.27 11.32
N PHE A 48 -1.27 -5.22 10.66
CA PHE A 48 -0.64 -4.64 9.48
C PHE A 48 0.81 -4.24 9.74
N GLU A 49 1.08 -3.51 10.83
CA GLU A 49 2.43 -3.05 11.15
C GLU A 49 3.39 -4.14 11.65
N GLU A 50 2.87 -5.31 12.02
CA GLU A 50 3.64 -6.47 12.49
C GLU A 50 3.87 -7.50 11.37
N THR A 51 2.90 -7.68 10.47
CA THR A 51 2.88 -8.79 9.50
C THR A 51 2.67 -8.36 8.05
N GLY A 52 2.45 -7.08 7.77
CA GLY A 52 2.17 -6.60 6.42
C GLY A 52 0.74 -6.88 5.95
N ASN A 53 -0.03 -7.67 6.70
CA ASN A 53 -1.34 -8.16 6.27
C ASN A 53 -2.48 -7.20 6.64
N ILE A 54 -3.16 -6.69 5.62
CA ILE A 54 -4.31 -5.80 5.73
C ILE A 54 -5.21 -5.93 4.49
N SER A 55 -6.50 -5.59 4.61
CA SER A 55 -7.35 -5.44 3.44
C SER A 55 -7.04 -4.14 2.70
N LEU A 56 -7.21 -4.13 1.37
CA LEU A 56 -6.97 -2.95 0.54
C LEU A 56 -7.76 -1.73 1.03
N ILE A 57 -9.04 -1.90 1.35
CA ILE A 57 -9.88 -0.79 1.84
C ILE A 57 -9.34 -0.16 3.13
N SER A 58 -8.78 -0.97 4.04
CA SER A 58 -8.20 -0.46 5.28
C SER A 58 -6.86 0.23 5.03
N LEU A 59 -6.06 -0.29 4.10
CA LEU A 59 -4.83 0.37 3.65
C LEU A 59 -5.12 1.74 3.04
N THR A 60 -6.11 1.86 2.16
CA THR A 60 -6.50 3.14 1.55
C THR A 60 -6.99 4.14 2.59
N LYS A 61 -7.79 3.71 3.58
CA LYS A 61 -8.20 4.56 4.71
C LYS A 61 -7.01 5.07 5.53
N ILE A 62 -6.03 4.21 5.82
CA ILE A 62 -4.79 4.61 6.49
C ILE A 62 -4.01 5.60 5.61
N ALA A 63 -3.89 5.34 4.31
CA ALA A 63 -3.17 6.20 3.37
C ALA A 63 -3.78 7.61 3.29
N VAL A 64 -5.10 7.75 3.38
CA VAL A 64 -5.77 9.07 3.47
C VAL A 64 -5.31 9.84 4.71
N VAL A 65 -5.35 9.21 5.89
CA VAL A 65 -4.93 9.86 7.15
C VAL A 65 -3.44 10.20 7.16
N LEU A 66 -2.62 9.36 6.52
CA LEU A 66 -1.18 9.56 6.45
C LEU A 66 -0.75 10.50 5.32
N ASP A 67 -1.68 11.02 4.52
CA ASP A 67 -1.41 11.87 3.35
C ASP A 67 -0.52 11.17 2.30
N ALA A 68 -0.86 9.90 2.02
CA ALA A 68 -0.12 9.00 1.14
C ALA A 68 -0.99 8.39 0.03
N VAL A 69 -2.18 8.95 -0.23
CA VAL A 69 -3.14 8.44 -1.23
C VAL A 69 -2.56 8.38 -2.64
N ASN A 70 -1.71 9.35 -3.02
CA ASN A 70 -1.12 9.36 -4.35
C ASN A 70 -0.26 8.13 -4.62
N GLY A 71 0.41 7.58 -3.60
CA GLY A 71 1.15 6.32 -3.73
C GLY A 71 0.24 5.12 -4.03
N ILE A 72 -0.98 5.10 -3.47
CA ILE A 72 -1.98 4.07 -3.80
C ILE A 72 -2.51 4.25 -5.22
N LYS A 73 -2.79 5.50 -5.63
CA LYS A 73 -3.29 5.81 -6.98
C LYS A 73 -2.26 5.52 -8.08
N ALA A 74 -0.97 5.56 -7.75
CA ALA A 74 0.12 5.25 -8.67
C ALA A 74 0.38 3.73 -8.84
N LEU A 75 -0.35 2.87 -8.11
CA LEU A 75 -0.24 1.43 -8.34
C LEU A 75 -0.68 1.09 -9.76
N PHE A 76 0.16 0.31 -10.46
CA PHE A 76 -0.04 -0.13 -11.85
C PHE A 76 0.00 0.98 -12.92
N THR A 77 0.44 2.20 -12.61
CA THR A 77 0.48 3.29 -13.62
C THR A 77 1.72 3.29 -14.51
N GLU A 78 2.80 2.60 -14.12
CA GLU A 78 4.07 2.56 -14.90
C GLU A 78 4.29 1.23 -15.63
N VAL A 79 3.22 0.47 -15.86
CA VAL A 79 3.30 -0.77 -16.66
C VAL A 79 3.33 -0.38 -18.14
N THR A 80 4.47 -0.57 -18.79
CA THR A 80 4.63 -0.31 -20.23
C THR A 80 3.99 -1.40 -21.08
N TYR A 81 3.44 -1.04 -22.23
CA TYR A 81 3.00 -2.03 -23.21
C TYR A 81 4.17 -2.85 -23.73
N ASN A 82 4.03 -4.17 -23.75
CA ASN A 82 5.02 -5.10 -24.29
C ASN A 82 4.73 -5.48 -25.73
N SER A 83 3.52 -5.18 -26.24
CA SER A 83 3.15 -5.47 -27.63
C SER A 83 2.01 -4.58 -28.12
N ILE A 84 1.87 -4.47 -29.45
CA ILE A 84 0.72 -3.81 -30.11
C ILE A 84 -0.59 -4.50 -29.71
N GLN A 85 -0.57 -5.82 -29.49
CA GLN A 85 -1.76 -6.56 -29.08
C GLN A 85 -2.29 -6.09 -27.71
N GLU A 86 -1.42 -5.69 -26.77
CA GLU A 86 -1.86 -5.12 -25.49
C GLU A 86 -2.61 -3.80 -25.69
N VAL A 87 -2.14 -2.94 -26.60
CA VAL A 87 -2.82 -1.68 -26.97
C VAL A 87 -4.19 -1.96 -27.58
N ILE A 88 -4.27 -2.92 -28.51
CA ILE A 88 -5.53 -3.32 -29.14
C ILE A 88 -6.52 -3.86 -28.10
N ASN A 89 -6.04 -4.63 -27.12
CA ASN A 89 -6.88 -5.23 -26.08
C ASN A 89 -7.44 -4.18 -25.10
N GLU A 90 -6.68 -3.13 -24.76
CA GLU A 90 -7.15 -2.07 -23.86
C GLU A 90 -8.26 -1.20 -24.47
N GLN A 91 -8.28 -1.05 -25.80
CA GLN A 91 -9.28 -0.25 -26.51
C GLN A 91 -10.63 -0.97 -26.73
N ARG A 92 -10.76 -2.23 -26.31
CA ARG A 92 -11.99 -3.02 -26.40
C ARG A 92 -12.81 -2.93 -25.11
#